data_AF-A0A3P3RAF3-F1
#
_entry.id   AF-A0A3P3RAF3-F1
#
_cell.length_a   1.000
_cell.length_b   1.000
_cell.length_c   1.000
_cell.angle_alpha   90.00
_cell.angle_beta   90.00
_cell.angle_gamma   90.00
#
_symmetry.space_group_name_H-M   'P 1'
#
loop_
_entity.id
_entity.type
_entity.pdbx_description
1 polymer ?
#
loop_
_entity_poly.entity_id
_entity_poly.type
_entity_poly.pdbx_seq_one_letter_code
_entity_poly.pdbx_strand_id
1 'polypeptide(L)' 'MSVQTLCQICESAPAEYQCTRCGALVCAAHYDKETGLCTDCATAIRDSPPDR' A
#
# COMPACT_ATOMS: atom_id res chain seq x y z
N MET A 1 -12.52 10.11 -20.87
CA MET A 1 -11.58 10.62 -19.84
C MET A 1 -10.99 9.41 -19.14
N SER A 2 -9.69 9.16 -19.28
CA SER A 2 -9.01 8.01 -18.66
C SER A 2 -8.35 8.50 -17.37
N VAL A 3 -9.01 8.28 -16.23
CA VAL A 3 -8.39 8.55 -14.93
C VAL A 3 -7.32 7.50 -14.71
N GLN A 4 -6.06 7.91 -14.88
CA GLN A 4 -4.94 7.11 -14.42
C GLN A 4 -5.00 7.08 -12.90
N THR A 5 -5.14 5.90 -12.31
CA THR A 5 -5.14 5.75 -10.86
C THR A 5 -3.75 6.09 -10.33
N LEU A 6 -3.64 7.23 -9.67
CA LEU A 6 -2.45 7.60 -8.92
C LEU A 6 -2.39 6.81 -7.62
N CYS A 7 -1.19 6.72 -7.05
CA CYS A 7 -0.98 6.18 -5.72
C CYS A 7 -1.86 6.93 -4.73
N GLN A 8 -2.76 6.22 -4.05
CA GLN A 8 -3.69 6.82 -3.09
C GLN A 8 -3.01 7.28 -1.79
N ILE A 9 -1.69 7.13 -1.66
CA ILE A 9 -0.90 7.55 -0.51
C ILE A 9 -0.17 8.88 -0.79
N CYS A 10 0.58 8.97 -1.89
CA CYS A 10 1.31 10.19 -2.23
C CYS A 10 0.67 11.05 -3.32
N GLU A 11 -0.30 10.50 -4.05
CA GLU A 11 -1.03 11.15 -5.15
C GLU A 11 -0.11 11.78 -6.22
N SER A 12 1.14 11.33 -6.28
CA SER A 12 2.20 11.95 -7.11
C SER A 12 2.75 10.99 -8.17
N ALA A 13 2.64 9.69 -7.94
CA ALA A 13 3.12 8.65 -8.85
C ALA A 13 1.94 7.75 -9.29
N PRO A 14 1.99 7.15 -10.49
CA PRO A 14 0.98 6.18 -10.92
C PRO A 14 0.96 4.97 -9.98
N ALA A 15 -0.23 4.45 -9.69
CA ALA A 15 -0.36 3.21 -8.95
C ALA A 15 0.02 2.03 -9.84
N GLU A 16 0.87 1.16 -9.30
CA GLU A 16 1.39 -0.04 -9.98
C GLU A 16 0.97 -1.31 -9.25
N TYR A 17 0.67 -1.21 -7.95
CA TYR A 17 0.35 -2.34 -7.08
C TYR A 17 -0.96 -2.09 -6.35
N GLN A 18 -1.65 -3.17 -6.00
CA GLN A 18 -2.85 -3.12 -5.17
C GLN A 18 -2.58 -3.80 -3.83
N CYS A 19 -2.85 -3.11 -2.73
CA CYS A 19 -2.75 -3.66 -1.39
C CYS A 19 -3.81 -4.76 -1.21
N THR A 20 -3.39 -5.97 -0.83
CA THR A 20 -4.30 -7.12 -0.65
C THR A 20 -5.16 -7.00 0.62
N ARG A 21 -4.80 -6.15 1.58
CA ARG A 21 -5.55 -5.93 2.83
C ARG A 21 -6.65 -4.89 2.71
N CYS A 22 -6.33 -3.70 2.20
CA CYS A 22 -7.29 -2.59 2.10
C CYS A 22 -7.80 -2.32 0.67
N GLY A 23 -7.21 -2.97 -0.34
CA GLY A 23 -7.56 -2.76 -1.75
C GLY A 23 -6.98 -1.48 -2.37
N ALA A 24 -6.19 -0.70 -1.62
CA ALA A 24 -5.65 0.58 -2.10
C ALA A 24 -4.64 0.41 -3.23
N LEU A 25 -4.72 1.31 -4.22
CA LEU A 25 -3.80 1.37 -5.36
C LEU A 25 -2.60 2.26 -5.02
N VAL A 26 -1.40 1.68 -5.05
CA VAL A 26 -0.16 2.32 -4.57
C VAL A 26 0.99 2.17 -5.57
N CYS A 27 1.92 3.12 -5.55
CA CYS A 27 3.15 3.03 -6.35
C CYS A 27 4.16 2.08 -5.69
N ALA A 28 5.22 1.71 -6.41
CA ALA A 28 6.28 0.83 -5.90
C ALA A 28 6.92 1.31 -4.58
N ALA A 29 6.96 2.63 -4.35
CA ALA A 29 7.54 3.22 -3.14
C ALA A 29 6.68 3.01 -1.89
N HIS A 30 5.36 2.93 -2.04
CA HIS A 30 4.42 2.71 -0.93
C HIS A 30 3.86 1.29 -0.88
N TYR A 31 4.46 0.37 -1.65
CA TYR A 31 4.13 -1.04 -1.65
C TYR A 31 5.24 -1.84 -0.97
N ASP A 32 4.92 -2.47 0.14
CA ASP A 32 5.76 -3.43 0.83
C ASP A 32 5.66 -4.78 0.11
N LYS A 33 6.71 -5.13 -0.64
CA LYS A 33 6.80 -6.39 -1.39
C LYS A 33 6.99 -7.61 -0.50
N GLU A 34 7.46 -7.44 0.73
CA GLU A 34 7.67 -8.56 1.66
C GLU A 34 6.33 -9.07 2.18
N THR A 35 5.42 -8.16 2.50
CA THR A 35 4.08 -8.47 3.02
C THR A 35 3.00 -8.47 1.94
N GLY A 36 3.26 -7.86 0.78
CA GLY A 36 2.30 -7.68 -0.28
C GLY A 36 1.26 -6.59 0.01
N LEU A 37 1.58 -5.64 0.89
CA LEU A 37 0.66 -4.64 1.44
C LEU A 37 1.16 -3.21 1.18
N CYS A 38 0.28 -2.22 1.34
CA CYS A 38 0.76 -0.83 1.40
C CYS A 38 1.52 -0.56 2.71
N THR A 39 2.37 0.47 2.71
CA THR A 39 3.18 0.86 3.88
C THR A 39 2.36 1.10 5.15
N ASP A 40 1.14 1.64 5.05
CA ASP A 40 0.26 1.83 6.21
C ASP A 40 -0.20 0.50 6.81
N CYS A 41 -0.61 -0.44 5.94
CA CYS A 41 -1.04 -1.77 6.37
C CYS A 41 0.14 -2.60 6.89
N ALA A 42 1.30 -2.50 6.24
CA ALA A 42 2.52 -3.17 6.69
C ALA A 42 2.97 -2.66 8.06
N THR A 43 2.94 -1.33 8.28
CA THR A 43 3.26 -0.72 9.58
C THR A 43 2.30 -1.22 10.66
N ALA A 44 0.99 -1.28 10.40
CA ALA A 44 0.02 -1.76 11.38
C ALA A 44 0.26 -3.22 11.83
N ILE A 45 0.77 -4.08 10.94
CA ILE A 45 1.11 -5.47 11.27
C ILE A 45 2.42 -5.54 12.05
N ARG A 46 3.42 -4.73 11.67
CA ARG A 46 4.71 -4.64 12.37
C ARG A 46 4.57 -4.06 13.79
N ASP A 47 3.62 -3.13 13.97
CA ASP A 47 3.34 -2.46 15.25
C ASP A 47 2.39 -3.24 16.15
N SER A 48 1.83 -4.37 15.67
CA SER A 48 1.10 -5.30 16.53
C SER A 48 2.13 -6.19 17.25
N PRO A 49 2.44 -5.98 18.55
CA PRO A 49 3.21 -6.96 19.29
C PRO A 49 2.47 -8.30 19.25
N PRO A 50 3.16 -9.45 19.14
CA PRO A 50 2.51 -10.73 19.34
C PRO A 50 2.02 -10.76 20.80
N ASP A 51 0.73 -10.55 21.00
CA ASP A 51 0.07 -10.81 22.27
C ASP A 51 0.10 -12.33 22.49
N ARG A 52 1.19 -12.83 23.08
CA ARG A 52 1.23 -13.87 24.12
C ARG A 52 2.62 -14.31 24.53
#